data_AF-A2FP39-F1
#
_entry.id   AF-A2FP39-F1
#
_cell.length_a   1.000
_cell.length_b   1.000
_cell.length_c   1.000
_cell.angle_alpha   90.00
_cell.angle_beta   90.00
_cell.angle_gamma   90.00
#
_symmetry.space_group_name_H-M   'P 1'
#
loop_
_entity.id
_entity.type
_entity.pdbx_description
1 polymer ?
#
loop_
_entity_poly.entity_id
_entity_poly.type
_entity_poly.pdbx_seq_one_letter_code
_entity_poly.pdbx_strand_id
1 'polypeptide(L)'
;MFRMEKDDQIVYEDLKIKNFNDVVIPEPFQLLYEAETHYFNLNLENFEDTVKFYQKFITDGPGETQEDNFKYLLELFTDGELIETYTDNLHFQMIQTLNNIFKPTIKAKGIEFYDMAVCAGINVEFPPKVAEKYPKPEMRERKPPSESKQIILSDDVSKFQQHFDKSEPIYYYRFLPMLFDKPSINIIKYLLINNDFDDLTKFSRFELIDFYCNAIKSGNLEIIRLFEQKGIKYDSCLSDAFKSRNSDLITWLLENYQQKRLIESGYQILNPFYSV
;
A
#
# COMPACT_ATOMS: atom_id res chain seq x y z
N MET A 1 -6.60 39.73 -11.87
CA MET A 1 -7.79 39.21 -11.17
C MET A 1 -8.26 38.01 -11.97
N PHE A 2 -7.75 36.82 -11.64
CA PHE A 2 -8.20 35.59 -12.28
C PHE A 2 -9.55 35.24 -11.67
N ARG A 3 -10.61 35.22 -12.49
CA ARG A 3 -11.87 34.59 -12.10
C ARG A 3 -11.56 33.09 -11.99
N MET A 4 -11.47 32.57 -10.78
CA MET A 4 -11.65 31.14 -10.57
C MET A 4 -13.08 30.82 -10.98
N GLU A 5 -13.24 30.04 -12.05
CA GLU A 5 -14.53 29.50 -12.43
C GLU A 5 -15.04 28.59 -11.30
N LYS A 6 -16.36 28.55 -11.15
CA LYS A 6 -17.06 28.05 -9.96
C LYS A 6 -17.20 26.52 -9.95
N ASP A 7 -16.48 25.80 -10.80
CA ASP A 7 -16.86 24.47 -11.29
C ASP A 7 -15.86 23.33 -10.96
N ASP A 8 -14.94 23.52 -10.01
CA ASP A 8 -13.98 22.48 -9.61
C ASP A 8 -14.44 21.61 -8.41
N GLN A 9 -15.65 21.84 -7.89
CA GLN A 9 -16.21 21.06 -6.80
C GLN A 9 -16.91 19.81 -7.32
N ILE A 10 -16.56 18.65 -6.76
CA ILE A 10 -17.31 17.41 -6.97
C ILE A 10 -18.53 17.47 -6.03
N VAL A 11 -19.71 17.59 -6.62
CA VAL A 11 -20.99 17.57 -5.91
C VAL A 11 -21.49 16.12 -5.87
N TYR A 12 -21.63 15.54 -4.68
CA TYR A 12 -22.00 14.13 -4.50
C TYR A 12 -23.34 13.79 -5.19
N GLU A 13 -24.32 14.70 -5.09
CA GLU A 13 -25.65 14.53 -5.67
C GLU A 13 -25.61 14.37 -7.19
N ASP A 14 -24.62 14.99 -7.85
CA ASP A 14 -24.42 15.00 -9.30
C ASP A 14 -23.58 13.81 -9.80
N LEU A 15 -23.02 13.01 -8.89
CA LEU A 15 -22.23 11.82 -9.25
C LEU A 15 -23.13 10.74 -9.86
N LYS A 16 -22.73 10.24 -11.03
CA LYS A 16 -23.35 9.06 -11.66
C LYS A 16 -23.12 7.77 -10.87
N ILE A 17 -22.04 7.73 -10.09
CA ILE A 17 -21.63 6.60 -9.26
C ILE A 17 -21.56 7.12 -7.83
N LYS A 18 -22.52 6.70 -7.01
CA LYS A 18 -22.65 7.13 -5.61
C LYS A 18 -22.04 6.13 -4.64
N ASN A 19 -21.98 4.87 -5.05
CA ASN A 19 -21.32 3.79 -4.34
C ASN A 19 -20.28 3.17 -5.28
N PHE A 20 -19.04 3.03 -4.81
CA PHE A 20 -18.00 2.43 -5.64
C PHE A 20 -18.27 0.95 -5.94
N ASN A 21 -19.07 0.28 -5.10
CA ASN A 21 -19.53 -1.09 -5.36
C ASN A 21 -20.51 -1.17 -6.56
N ASP A 22 -21.05 -0.05 -7.04
CA ASP A 22 -21.87 0.00 -8.26
C ASP A 22 -21.01 0.01 -9.54
N VAL A 23 -19.69 0.15 -9.42
CA VAL A 23 -18.77 0.11 -10.56
C VAL A 23 -18.72 -1.32 -11.09
N VAL A 24 -19.30 -1.53 -12.26
CA VAL A 24 -19.22 -2.81 -12.97
C VAL A 24 -17.86 -2.90 -13.66
N ILE A 25 -17.02 -3.83 -13.20
CA ILE A 25 -15.79 -4.20 -13.90
C ILE A 25 -16.18 -4.93 -15.20
N PRO A 26 -15.72 -4.49 -16.38
CA PRO A 26 -16.02 -5.19 -17.61
C PRO A 26 -15.50 -6.63 -17.56
N GLU A 27 -16.26 -7.58 -18.11
CA GLU A 27 -15.94 -9.02 -18.10
C GLU A 27 -14.47 -9.34 -18.46
N PRO A 28 -13.85 -8.71 -19.49
CA PRO A 28 -12.45 -9.00 -19.83
C PRO A 28 -11.43 -8.68 -18.72
N PHE A 29 -11.79 -7.82 -17.76
CA PHE A 29 -10.91 -7.40 -16.67
C PHE A 29 -11.27 -8.06 -15.33
N GLN A 30 -12.36 -8.81 -15.27
CA GLN A 30 -12.88 -9.40 -14.03
C GLN A 30 -11.82 -10.27 -13.33
N LEU A 31 -11.12 -11.13 -14.08
CA LEU A 31 -10.10 -12.02 -13.53
C LEU A 31 -8.86 -11.28 -13.02
N LEU A 32 -8.50 -10.15 -13.67
CA LEU A 32 -7.40 -9.29 -13.20
C LEU A 32 -7.79 -8.58 -11.89
N TYR A 33 -9.02 -8.07 -11.83
CA TYR A 33 -9.55 -7.46 -10.61
C TYR A 33 -9.61 -8.45 -9.44
N GLU A 34 -10.02 -9.70 -9.69
CA GLU A 34 -10.01 -10.76 -8.69
C GLU A 34 -8.59 -11.09 -8.22
N ALA A 35 -7.61 -11.13 -9.13
CA ALA A 35 -6.20 -11.30 -8.77
C ALA A 35 -5.72 -10.18 -7.84
N GLU A 36 -5.96 -8.92 -8.20
CA GLU A 36 -5.63 -7.79 -7.34
C GLU A 36 -6.33 -7.89 -5.98
N THR A 37 -7.60 -8.27 -5.94
CA THR A 37 -8.36 -8.46 -4.69
C THR A 37 -7.71 -9.50 -3.79
N HIS A 38 -7.31 -10.66 -4.34
CA HIS A 38 -6.56 -11.68 -3.61
C HIS A 38 -5.19 -11.17 -3.14
N TYR A 39 -4.52 -10.36 -3.97
CA TYR A 39 -3.21 -9.79 -3.64
C TYR A 39 -3.29 -8.85 -2.45
N PHE A 40 -4.15 -7.82 -2.51
CA PHE A 40 -4.20 -6.76 -1.50
C PHE A 40 -4.85 -7.22 -0.19
N ASN A 41 -5.67 -8.28 -0.22
CA ASN A 41 -6.29 -8.85 0.98
C ASN A 41 -5.53 -10.05 1.57
N LEU A 42 -4.32 -10.35 1.08
CA LEU A 42 -3.54 -11.48 1.57
C LEU A 42 -3.22 -11.36 3.07
N ASN A 43 -3.58 -12.38 3.83
CA ASN A 43 -3.29 -12.52 5.25
C ASN A 43 -3.06 -14.01 5.60
N LEU A 44 -2.75 -14.31 6.86
CA LEU A 44 -2.47 -15.68 7.30
C LEU A 44 -3.66 -16.63 7.13
N GLU A 45 -4.88 -16.12 7.33
CA GLU A 45 -6.10 -16.93 7.30
C GLU A 45 -6.47 -17.37 5.88
N ASN A 46 -6.19 -16.51 4.88
CA ASN A 46 -6.54 -16.76 3.47
C ASN A 46 -5.33 -17.11 2.58
N PHE A 47 -4.15 -17.34 3.16
CA PHE A 47 -2.91 -17.58 2.41
C PHE A 47 -3.04 -18.76 1.44
N GLU A 48 -3.49 -19.92 1.94
CA GLU A 48 -3.61 -21.16 1.14
C GLU A 48 -4.63 -21.01 0.00
N ASP A 49 -5.75 -20.35 0.26
CA ASP A 49 -6.78 -20.15 -0.77
C ASP A 49 -6.32 -19.14 -1.82
N THR A 50 -5.56 -18.13 -1.41
CA THR A 50 -4.93 -17.19 -2.34
C THR A 50 -3.86 -17.87 -3.19
N VAL A 51 -3.04 -18.76 -2.63
CA VAL A 51 -2.09 -19.59 -3.39
C VAL A 51 -2.82 -20.45 -4.43
N LYS A 52 -3.92 -21.11 -4.05
CA LYS A 52 -4.72 -21.92 -5.00
C LYS A 52 -5.33 -21.07 -6.11
N PHE A 53 -5.86 -19.90 -5.76
CA PHE A 53 -6.36 -18.94 -6.74
C PHE A 53 -5.26 -18.62 -7.77
N TYR A 54 -4.05 -18.27 -7.29
CA TYR A 54 -2.95 -17.92 -8.18
C TYR A 54 -2.42 -19.08 -9.01
N GLN A 55 -2.44 -20.32 -8.50
CA GLN A 55 -2.14 -21.49 -9.32
C GLN A 55 -3.09 -21.59 -10.52
N LYS A 56 -4.38 -21.38 -10.27
CA LYS A 56 -5.39 -21.36 -11.34
C LYS A 56 -5.20 -20.17 -12.27
N PHE A 57 -5.00 -18.97 -11.73
CA PHE A 57 -4.75 -17.76 -12.50
C PHE A 57 -3.54 -17.90 -13.43
N ILE A 58 -2.43 -18.49 -12.96
CA ILE A 58 -1.25 -18.71 -13.79
C ILE A 58 -1.56 -19.68 -14.94
N THR A 59 -2.37 -20.71 -14.68
CA THR A 59 -2.69 -21.76 -15.66
C THR A 59 -3.72 -21.32 -16.69
N ASP A 60 -4.78 -20.64 -16.22
CA ASP A 60 -6.01 -20.36 -17.00
C ASP A 60 -6.23 -18.85 -17.24
N GLY A 61 -5.28 -18.01 -16.81
CA GLY A 61 -5.39 -16.56 -16.87
C GLY A 61 -5.41 -15.97 -18.27
N PRO A 62 -5.63 -14.65 -18.38
CA PRO A 62 -5.89 -13.99 -19.66
C PRO A 62 -4.65 -13.77 -20.53
N GLY A 63 -3.45 -14.02 -20.02
CA GLY A 63 -2.20 -13.95 -20.78
C GLY A 63 -2.09 -15.04 -21.84
N GLU A 64 -1.25 -14.81 -22.85
CA GLU A 64 -1.05 -15.76 -23.95
C GLU A 64 -0.34 -17.04 -23.48
N THR A 65 0.50 -16.93 -22.44
CA THR A 65 1.19 -18.06 -21.82
C THR A 65 1.14 -18.02 -20.29
N GLN A 66 1.50 -19.13 -19.64
CA GLN A 66 1.64 -19.19 -18.18
C GLN A 66 2.69 -18.21 -17.66
N GLU A 67 3.78 -18.01 -18.41
CA GLU A 67 4.81 -17.04 -18.09
C GLU A 67 4.28 -15.59 -18.12
N ASP A 68 3.36 -15.27 -19.04
CA ASP A 68 2.72 -13.95 -19.08
C ASP A 68 1.85 -13.72 -17.84
N ASN A 69 1.04 -14.72 -17.45
CA ASN A 69 0.23 -14.64 -16.23
C ASN A 69 1.09 -14.55 -14.96
N PHE A 70 2.17 -15.32 -14.88
CA PHE A 70 3.11 -15.24 -13.75
C PHE A 70 3.80 -13.88 -13.70
N LYS A 71 4.16 -13.32 -14.86
CA LYS A 71 4.77 -12.00 -14.95
C LYS A 71 3.82 -10.91 -14.48
N TYR A 72 2.53 -10.98 -14.81
CA TYR A 72 1.53 -10.05 -14.28
C TYR A 72 1.51 -10.07 -12.75
N LEU A 73 1.57 -11.26 -12.14
CA LEU A 73 1.70 -11.37 -10.69
C LEU A 73 2.93 -10.61 -10.20
N LEU A 74 4.11 -10.83 -10.77
CA LEU A 74 5.31 -10.11 -10.35
C LEU A 74 5.25 -8.59 -10.57
N GLU A 75 4.52 -8.12 -11.56
CA GLU A 75 4.27 -6.70 -11.79
C GLU A 75 3.38 -6.11 -10.69
N LEU A 76 2.32 -6.80 -10.26
CA LEU A 76 1.52 -6.40 -9.09
C LEU A 76 2.37 -6.24 -7.83
N PHE A 77 3.39 -7.08 -7.67
CA PHE A 77 4.34 -6.99 -6.56
C PHE A 77 5.27 -5.78 -6.64
N THR A 78 5.65 -5.38 -7.85
CA THR A 78 6.56 -4.25 -8.04
C THR A 78 5.82 -2.94 -7.86
N ASP A 79 4.64 -2.83 -8.47
CA ASP A 79 3.82 -1.62 -8.46
C ASP A 79 3.08 -1.39 -7.14
N GLY A 80 2.91 -2.45 -6.32
CA GLY A 80 2.26 -2.35 -5.01
C GLY A 80 3.12 -1.70 -3.92
N GLU A 81 4.41 -1.41 -4.15
CA GLU A 81 5.36 -0.90 -3.14
C GLU A 81 5.48 -1.75 -1.85
N LEU A 82 4.85 -2.93 -1.78
CA LEU A 82 4.85 -3.84 -0.62
C LEU A 82 6.18 -4.60 -0.42
N ILE A 83 7.26 -4.12 -1.05
CA ILE A 83 8.52 -4.83 -1.24
C ILE A 83 9.36 -4.75 0.02
N GLU A 84 9.06 -5.67 0.91
CA GLU A 84 9.98 -6.08 1.93
C GLU A 84 10.25 -7.57 1.76
N THR A 85 11.37 -7.88 1.11
CA THR A 85 11.81 -9.26 0.85
C THR A 85 12.36 -9.89 2.14
N TYR A 86 11.49 -10.15 3.10
CA TYR A 86 11.79 -10.95 4.29
C TYR A 86 10.94 -12.23 4.25
N THR A 87 11.44 -13.29 4.88
CA THR A 87 10.77 -14.61 4.89
C THR A 87 9.37 -14.55 5.49
N ASP A 88 9.09 -13.60 6.38
CA ASP A 88 7.80 -13.48 7.07
C ASP A 88 6.80 -12.61 6.27
N ASN A 89 7.20 -12.12 5.10
CA ASN A 89 6.29 -11.43 4.18
C ASN A 89 5.47 -12.47 3.40
N LEU A 90 4.16 -12.53 3.67
CA LEU A 90 3.25 -13.48 3.03
C LEU A 90 3.25 -13.36 1.51
N HIS A 91 3.33 -12.15 0.97
CA HIS A 91 3.41 -11.95 -0.47
C HIS A 91 4.69 -12.63 -1.01
N PHE A 92 5.82 -12.47 -0.34
CA PHE A 92 7.07 -13.11 -0.74
C PHE A 92 6.99 -14.65 -0.64
N GLN A 93 6.42 -15.19 0.44
CA GLN A 93 6.19 -16.63 0.60
C GLN A 93 5.27 -17.19 -0.48
N MET A 94 4.24 -16.44 -0.87
CA MET A 94 3.34 -16.80 -1.96
C MET A 94 4.12 -16.94 -3.28
N ILE A 95 4.99 -15.98 -3.62
CA ILE A 95 5.83 -16.09 -4.83
C ILE A 95 6.73 -17.32 -4.76
N GLN A 96 7.42 -17.54 -3.64
CA GLN A 96 8.31 -18.70 -3.50
C GLN A 96 7.56 -20.01 -3.69
N THR A 97 6.36 -20.11 -3.10
CA THR A 97 5.46 -21.27 -3.27
C THR A 97 5.08 -21.47 -4.74
N LEU A 98 4.65 -20.40 -5.44
CA LEU A 98 4.28 -20.48 -6.84
C LEU A 98 5.49 -20.78 -7.74
N ASN A 99 6.66 -20.23 -7.45
CA ASN A 99 7.91 -20.53 -8.16
C ASN A 99 8.30 -22.00 -8.04
N ASN A 100 8.12 -22.62 -6.87
CA ASN A 100 8.40 -24.05 -6.68
C ASN A 100 7.51 -24.95 -7.54
N ILE A 101 6.29 -24.49 -7.86
CA ILE A 101 5.32 -25.19 -8.69
C ILE A 101 5.62 -25.01 -10.18
N PHE A 102 5.73 -23.75 -10.64
CA PHE A 102 5.80 -23.42 -12.07
C PHE A 102 7.22 -23.30 -12.62
N LYS A 103 8.21 -22.96 -11.78
CA LYS A 103 9.61 -22.71 -12.15
C LYS A 103 9.77 -21.80 -13.38
N PRO A 104 9.11 -20.63 -13.41
CA PRO A 104 9.12 -19.77 -14.59
C PRO A 104 10.51 -19.21 -14.87
N THR A 105 10.78 -18.95 -16.15
CA THR A 105 11.95 -18.18 -16.60
C THR A 105 11.48 -16.84 -17.14
N ILE A 106 11.87 -15.75 -16.49
CA ILE A 106 11.30 -14.41 -16.75
C ILE A 106 12.39 -13.46 -17.21
N LYS A 107 12.06 -12.59 -18.17
CA LYS A 107 12.97 -11.51 -18.61
C LYS A 107 12.77 -10.28 -17.73
N ALA A 108 13.81 -9.86 -17.02
CA ALA A 108 13.76 -8.66 -16.19
C ALA A 108 13.74 -7.38 -17.03
N LYS A 109 12.82 -6.46 -16.69
CA LYS A 109 12.75 -5.11 -17.27
C LYS A 109 13.75 -4.13 -16.65
N GLY A 110 14.26 -4.43 -15.45
CA GLY A 110 15.16 -3.55 -14.69
C GLY A 110 15.85 -4.30 -13.54
N ILE A 111 16.77 -3.62 -12.86
CA ILE A 111 17.61 -4.25 -11.83
C ILE A 111 16.87 -4.56 -10.54
N GLU A 112 15.94 -3.70 -10.13
CA GLU A 112 15.16 -3.90 -8.91
C GLU A 112 14.27 -5.14 -9.02
N PHE A 113 13.59 -5.29 -10.17
CA PHE A 113 12.81 -6.49 -10.49
C PHE A 113 13.67 -7.75 -10.50
N TYR A 114 14.87 -7.65 -11.08
CA TYR A 114 15.81 -8.76 -11.14
C TYR A 114 16.24 -9.23 -9.76
N ASP A 115 16.70 -8.31 -8.91
CA ASP A 115 17.14 -8.64 -7.55
C ASP A 115 16.01 -9.29 -6.74
N MET A 116 14.78 -8.77 -6.87
CA MET A 116 13.60 -9.34 -6.21
C MET A 116 13.31 -10.77 -6.68
N ALA A 117 13.23 -10.98 -7.99
CA ALA A 117 12.89 -12.28 -8.54
C ALA A 117 13.99 -13.32 -8.26
N VAL A 118 15.27 -12.94 -8.30
CA VAL A 118 16.37 -13.82 -7.87
C VAL A 118 16.25 -14.15 -6.38
N CYS A 119 15.91 -13.18 -5.53
CA CYS A 119 15.68 -13.41 -4.10
C CYS A 119 14.53 -14.40 -3.84
N ALA A 120 13.47 -14.34 -4.65
CA ALA A 120 12.35 -15.30 -4.59
C ALA A 120 12.69 -16.67 -5.20
N GLY A 121 13.93 -16.89 -5.65
CA GLY A 121 14.38 -18.13 -6.27
C GLY A 121 13.87 -18.33 -7.70
N ILE A 122 13.33 -17.28 -8.32
CA ILE A 122 12.84 -17.31 -9.70
C ILE A 122 14.02 -17.29 -10.67
N ASN A 123 13.91 -18.03 -11.77
CA ASN A 123 14.88 -17.94 -12.86
C ASN A 123 14.64 -16.66 -13.64
N VAL A 124 15.63 -15.78 -13.65
CA VAL A 124 15.53 -14.48 -14.32
C VAL A 124 16.65 -14.32 -15.33
N GLU A 125 16.29 -13.92 -16.54
CA GLU A 125 17.21 -13.58 -17.62
C GLU A 125 17.30 -12.06 -17.78
N PHE A 126 18.53 -11.56 -17.91
CA PHE A 126 18.78 -10.19 -18.37
C PHE A 126 19.08 -10.16 -19.87
N PRO A 127 18.86 -9.01 -20.53
CA PRO A 127 19.52 -8.74 -21.80
C PRO A 127 21.04 -8.93 -21.64
N PRO A 128 21.75 -9.57 -22.59
CA PRO A 128 23.16 -9.92 -22.43
C PRO A 128 24.06 -8.75 -22.00
N LYS A 129 23.82 -7.55 -22.58
CA LYS A 129 24.56 -6.32 -22.27
C LYS A 129 24.41 -5.84 -20.82
N VAL A 130 23.31 -6.20 -20.15
CA VAL A 130 23.03 -5.87 -18.75
C VAL A 130 23.62 -6.95 -17.84
N ALA A 131 23.48 -8.22 -18.21
CA ALA A 131 24.05 -9.36 -17.47
C ALA A 131 25.58 -9.25 -17.31
N GLU A 132 26.29 -8.71 -18.32
CA GLU A 132 27.74 -8.46 -18.24
C GLU A 132 28.14 -7.45 -17.14
N LYS A 133 27.25 -6.50 -16.82
CA LYS A 133 27.50 -5.44 -15.84
C LYS A 133 26.99 -5.78 -14.44
N TYR A 134 26.02 -6.68 -14.36
CA TYR A 134 25.32 -7.04 -13.13
C TYR A 134 25.39 -8.56 -12.95
N PRO A 135 26.43 -9.05 -12.25
CA PRO A 135 26.54 -10.47 -11.96
C PRO A 135 25.32 -10.92 -11.14
N LYS A 136 24.89 -12.16 -11.37
CA LYS A 136 23.75 -12.73 -10.65
C LYS A 136 23.97 -12.58 -9.15
N PRO A 137 23.08 -11.89 -8.41
CA PRO A 137 23.24 -11.73 -6.98
C PRO A 137 23.21 -13.10 -6.35
N GLU A 138 24.14 -13.35 -5.44
CA GLU A 138 24.06 -14.52 -4.59
C GLU A 138 22.75 -14.46 -3.81
N MET A 139 22.07 -15.59 -3.73
CA MET A 139 20.90 -15.72 -2.89
C MET A 139 21.36 -15.56 -1.44
N ARG A 140 21.13 -14.39 -0.86
CA ARG A 140 21.50 -14.09 0.52
C ARG A 140 20.31 -14.38 1.41
N GLU A 141 20.55 -15.10 2.50
CA GLU A 141 19.60 -15.20 3.58
C GLU A 141 19.30 -13.79 4.09
N ARG A 142 18.06 -13.33 3.88
CA ARG A 142 17.63 -12.00 4.30
C ARG A 142 17.46 -12.03 5.81
N LYS A 143 18.13 -11.10 6.49
CA LYS A 143 17.93 -10.91 7.93
C LYS A 143 16.45 -10.61 8.19
N PRO A 144 15.85 -11.15 9.25
CA PRO A 144 14.51 -10.77 9.64
C PRO A 144 14.42 -9.26 9.85
N PRO A 145 13.21 -8.68 9.83
CA PRO A 145 13.03 -7.26 10.16
C PRO A 145 13.66 -6.95 11.52
N SER A 146 14.13 -5.72 11.72
CA SER A 146 14.62 -5.30 13.04
C SER A 146 13.54 -5.51 14.11
N GLU A 147 13.94 -5.71 15.36
CA GLU A 147 12.99 -5.90 16.47
C GLU A 147 11.91 -4.80 16.51
N SER A 148 12.32 -3.54 16.37
CA SER A 148 11.42 -2.39 16.26
C SER A 148 10.34 -2.55 15.19
N LYS A 149 10.73 -3.09 14.04
CA LYS A 149 9.84 -3.31 12.91
C LYS A 149 8.92 -4.48 13.17
N GLN A 150 9.43 -5.56 13.74
CA GLN A 150 8.60 -6.71 14.13
C GLN A 150 7.51 -6.29 15.11
N ILE A 151 7.83 -5.44 16.09
CA ILE A 151 6.84 -4.93 17.08
C ILE A 151 5.68 -4.21 16.39
N ILE A 152 6.00 -3.35 15.41
CA ILE A 152 5.02 -2.62 14.61
C ILE A 152 4.20 -3.59 13.77
N LEU A 153 4.85 -4.49 13.04
CA LEU A 153 4.20 -5.49 12.20
C LEU A 153 3.29 -6.45 13.00
N SER A 154 3.65 -6.77 14.24
CA SER A 154 2.85 -7.61 15.12
C SER A 154 1.75 -6.85 15.87
N ASP A 155 1.70 -5.53 15.74
CA ASP A 155 0.78 -4.64 16.45
C ASP A 155 0.77 -4.88 17.98
N ASP A 156 1.95 -5.20 18.55
CA ASP A 156 2.11 -5.61 19.96
C ASP A 156 2.34 -4.37 20.83
N VAL A 157 1.25 -3.85 21.40
CA VAL A 157 1.28 -2.64 22.25
C VAL A 157 2.20 -2.82 23.46
N SER A 158 2.26 -4.01 24.06
CA SER A 158 3.08 -4.24 25.26
C SER A 158 4.57 -4.17 24.94
N LYS A 159 5.01 -4.80 23.83
CA LYS A 159 6.42 -4.66 23.39
C LYS A 159 6.71 -3.26 22.88
N PHE A 160 5.76 -2.62 22.23
CA PHE A 160 5.89 -1.23 21.79
C PHE A 160 6.15 -0.31 22.96
N GLN A 161 5.37 -0.40 24.04
CA GLN A 161 5.58 0.39 25.26
C GLN A 161 6.97 0.22 25.88
N GLN A 162 7.54 -0.99 25.84
CA GLN A 162 8.86 -1.27 26.38
C GLN A 162 10.00 -0.67 25.53
N HIS A 163 9.78 -0.53 24.22
CA HIS A 163 10.78 -0.06 23.26
C HIS A 163 10.62 1.41 22.88
N PHE A 164 9.42 1.97 23.02
CA PHE A 164 9.11 3.32 22.58
C PHE A 164 9.70 4.35 23.53
N ASP A 165 10.75 5.03 23.08
CA ASP A 165 11.35 6.17 23.79
C ASP A 165 11.03 7.47 23.03
N LYS A 166 10.07 8.23 23.56
CA LYS A 166 9.70 9.55 23.03
C LYS A 166 10.79 10.61 23.17
N SER A 167 11.88 10.34 23.88
CA SER A 167 13.01 11.28 23.94
C SER A 167 13.94 11.14 22.73
N GLU A 168 13.82 10.07 21.95
CA GLU A 168 14.71 9.79 20.82
C GLU A 168 14.12 10.26 19.47
N PRO A 169 14.66 11.33 18.84
CA PRO A 169 14.16 11.87 17.58
C PRO A 169 14.17 10.88 16.41
N ILE A 170 14.99 9.83 16.47
CA ILE A 170 15.11 8.84 15.40
C ILE A 170 13.87 7.93 15.30
N TYR A 171 13.12 7.75 16.40
CA TYR A 171 11.89 6.97 16.38
C TYR A 171 10.84 7.61 15.46
N TYR A 172 10.76 8.94 15.46
CA TYR A 172 9.80 9.69 14.67
C TYR A 172 9.96 9.46 13.16
N TYR A 173 11.20 9.51 12.67
CA TYR A 173 11.48 9.39 11.23
C TYR A 173 11.33 7.96 10.70
N ARG A 174 11.54 6.95 11.55
CA ARG A 174 11.53 5.55 11.13
C ARG A 174 10.18 4.87 11.35
N PHE A 175 9.50 5.17 12.45
CA PHE A 175 8.32 4.41 12.86
C PHE A 175 7.04 4.95 12.25
N LEU A 176 6.91 6.28 12.10
CA LEU A 176 5.66 6.87 11.64
C LEU A 176 5.23 6.39 10.25
N PRO A 177 6.10 6.35 9.21
CA PRO A 177 5.69 5.81 7.91
C PRO A 177 5.20 4.36 8.02
N MET A 178 5.92 3.55 8.78
CA MET A 178 5.65 2.12 8.93
C MET A 178 4.29 1.83 9.59
N LEU A 179 3.82 2.72 10.47
CA LEU A 179 2.49 2.59 11.09
C LEU A 179 1.34 2.65 10.07
N PHE A 180 1.55 3.21 8.88
CA PHE A 180 0.51 3.30 7.83
C PHE A 180 0.74 2.33 6.69
N ASP A 181 1.99 2.02 6.36
CA ASP A 181 2.30 1.02 5.33
C ASP A 181 1.72 -0.35 5.72
N LYS A 182 1.78 -0.67 7.03
CA LYS A 182 1.10 -1.82 7.63
C LYS A 182 0.39 -1.36 8.90
N PRO A 183 -0.89 -0.97 8.81
CA PRO A 183 -1.67 -0.37 9.88
C PRO A 183 -1.62 -1.10 11.22
N SER A 184 -0.74 -0.66 12.14
CA SER A 184 -0.69 -1.13 13.52
C SER A 184 -1.75 -0.40 14.36
N ILE A 185 -3.01 -0.79 14.17
CA ILE A 185 -4.17 -0.08 14.72
C ILE A 185 -4.06 0.06 16.24
N ASN A 186 -3.68 -0.99 16.95
CA ASN A 186 -3.62 -0.96 18.42
C ASN A 186 -2.50 -0.06 18.92
N ILE A 187 -1.35 -0.05 18.23
CA ILE A 187 -0.27 0.90 18.53
C ILE A 187 -0.71 2.34 18.24
N ILE A 188 -1.40 2.60 17.13
CA ILE A 188 -1.93 3.94 16.82
C ILE A 188 -2.94 4.39 17.88
N LYS A 189 -3.88 3.52 18.28
CA LYS A 189 -4.82 3.80 19.38
C LYS A 189 -4.08 4.15 20.67
N TYR A 190 -3.06 3.38 21.03
CA TYR A 190 -2.22 3.65 22.19
C TYR A 190 -1.59 5.05 22.11
N LEU A 191 -1.01 5.41 20.97
CA LEU A 191 -0.40 6.73 20.78
C LEU A 191 -1.43 7.88 20.88
N LEU A 192 -2.63 7.68 20.35
CA LEU A 192 -3.71 8.66 20.39
C LEU A 192 -4.31 8.85 21.80
N ILE A 193 -4.45 7.77 22.56
CA ILE A 193 -4.97 7.79 23.93
C ILE A 193 -4.01 8.51 24.87
N ASN A 194 -2.70 8.32 24.71
CA ASN A 194 -1.69 8.94 25.56
C ASN A 194 -1.33 10.38 25.13
N ASN A 195 -1.94 10.91 24.06
CA ASN A 195 -1.59 12.17 23.42
C ASN A 195 -0.12 12.26 22.96
N ASP A 196 0.60 11.13 22.89
CA ASP A 196 1.95 11.07 22.32
C ASP A 196 1.90 11.32 20.80
N PHE A 197 0.75 11.08 20.17
CA PHE A 197 0.54 11.29 18.74
C PHE A 197 0.74 12.75 18.30
N ASP A 198 0.28 13.73 19.08
CA ASP A 198 0.45 15.15 18.76
C ASP A 198 1.93 15.56 18.86
N ASP A 199 2.66 14.98 19.81
CA ASP A 199 4.09 15.20 19.91
C ASP A 199 4.85 14.52 18.77
N LEU A 200 4.40 13.35 18.31
CA LEU A 200 4.96 12.66 17.14
C LEU A 200 4.94 13.53 15.89
N THR A 201 3.87 14.29 15.69
CA THR A 201 3.71 15.12 14.49
C THR A 201 4.43 16.47 14.55
N LYS A 202 4.78 16.97 15.75
CA LYS A 202 5.56 18.22 15.89
C LYS A 202 7.01 18.07 15.43
N PHE A 203 7.57 16.87 15.55
CA PHE A 203 8.99 16.60 15.25
C PHE A 203 9.24 16.13 13.81
N SER A 204 8.20 15.70 13.08
CA SER A 204 8.37 15.30 11.69
C SER A 204 8.54 16.52 10.79
N ARG A 205 9.59 16.52 9.95
CA ARG A 205 9.68 17.46 8.81
C ARG A 205 8.57 17.24 7.78
N PHE A 206 7.90 16.09 7.85
CA PHE A 206 6.70 15.80 7.09
C PHE A 206 5.58 16.70 7.59
N GLU A 207 4.90 17.35 6.67
CA GLU A 207 3.69 18.08 7.03
C GLU A 207 2.68 17.07 7.56
N LEU A 208 1.96 17.44 8.61
CA LEU A 208 0.86 16.66 9.20
C LEU A 208 -0.11 16.08 8.15
N ILE A 209 -0.17 16.75 6.99
CA ILE A 209 -0.88 16.35 5.77
C ILE A 209 -0.38 15.02 5.20
N ASP A 210 0.93 14.84 5.03
CA ASP A 210 1.51 13.61 4.46
C ASP A 210 1.11 12.38 5.28
N PHE A 211 1.05 12.58 6.60
CA PHE A 211 0.66 11.56 7.54
C PHE A 211 -0.80 11.13 7.35
N TYR A 212 -1.73 12.07 7.23
CA TYR A 212 -3.14 11.75 6.97
C TYR A 212 -3.34 11.16 5.58
N CYS A 213 -2.62 11.65 4.58
CA CYS A 213 -2.62 11.06 3.25
C CYS A 213 -2.18 9.60 3.32
N ASN A 214 -1.17 9.25 4.10
CA ASN A 214 -0.74 7.86 4.28
C ASN A 214 -1.79 7.02 5.02
N ALA A 215 -2.50 7.58 6.00
CA ALA A 215 -3.64 6.92 6.63
C ALA A 215 -4.80 6.66 5.66
N ILE A 216 -5.07 7.58 4.73
CA ILE A 216 -6.05 7.37 3.66
C ILE A 216 -5.57 6.28 2.69
N LYS A 217 -4.32 6.36 2.22
CA LYS A 217 -3.73 5.38 1.29
C LYS A 217 -3.70 3.97 1.85
N SER A 218 -3.55 3.82 3.17
CA SER A 218 -3.57 2.51 3.82
C SER A 218 -4.96 1.87 3.84
N GLY A 219 -6.01 2.62 3.55
CA GLY A 219 -7.38 2.09 3.49
C GLY A 219 -7.97 1.73 4.85
N ASN A 220 -7.32 2.07 5.95
CA ASN A 220 -7.78 1.66 7.27
C ASN A 220 -8.81 2.64 7.82
N LEU A 221 -10.09 2.36 7.56
CA LEU A 221 -11.21 3.23 7.94
C LEU A 221 -11.29 3.47 9.46
N GLU A 222 -10.85 2.53 10.29
CA GLU A 222 -10.82 2.71 11.74
C GLU A 222 -9.82 3.80 12.16
N ILE A 223 -8.60 3.76 11.64
CA ILE A 223 -7.58 4.79 11.88
C ILE A 223 -8.08 6.16 11.42
N ILE A 224 -8.71 6.21 10.24
CA ILE A 224 -9.24 7.44 9.65
C ILE A 224 -10.32 8.06 10.56
N ARG A 225 -11.24 7.24 11.08
CA ARG A 225 -12.25 7.68 12.06
C ARG A 225 -11.65 8.13 13.39
N LEU A 226 -10.57 7.50 13.84
CA LEU A 226 -9.87 7.93 15.06
C LEU A 226 -9.25 9.34 14.90
N PHE A 227 -8.70 9.65 13.74
CA PHE A 227 -8.21 10.99 13.44
C PHE A 227 -9.34 12.00 13.21
N GLU A 228 -10.45 11.61 12.60
CA GLU A 228 -11.65 12.45 12.50
C GLU A 228 -12.15 12.89 13.89
N GLN A 229 -12.16 11.99 14.88
CA GLN A 229 -12.52 12.31 16.27
C GLN A 229 -11.59 13.36 16.91
N LYS A 230 -10.37 13.53 16.37
CA LYS A 230 -9.42 14.58 16.76
C LYS A 230 -9.58 15.88 15.96
N GLY A 231 -10.60 15.97 15.10
CA GLY A 231 -10.94 17.16 14.33
C GLY A 231 -10.32 17.21 12.93
N ILE A 232 -9.73 16.10 12.46
CA ILE A 232 -9.15 16.03 11.11
C ILE A 232 -10.25 15.93 10.07
N LYS A 233 -10.11 16.71 8.99
CA LYS A 233 -11.00 16.70 7.84
C LYS A 233 -10.31 16.10 6.63
N TYR A 234 -11.08 15.39 5.82
CA TYR A 234 -10.61 14.66 4.64
C TYR A 234 -11.17 15.22 3.33
N ASP A 235 -11.32 16.54 3.28
CA ASP A 235 -11.70 17.24 2.06
C ASP A 235 -10.60 17.06 1.00
N SER A 236 -10.99 16.73 -0.24
CA SER A 236 -10.06 16.48 -1.36
C SER A 236 -9.08 15.31 -1.18
N CYS A 237 -9.39 14.32 -0.34
CA CYS A 237 -8.59 13.11 -0.15
C CYS A 237 -8.99 11.92 -1.06
N LEU A 238 -9.99 12.10 -1.94
CA LEU A 238 -10.52 11.02 -2.78
C LEU A 238 -9.45 10.34 -3.66
N SER A 239 -8.48 11.09 -4.19
CA SER A 239 -7.40 10.52 -5.01
C SER A 239 -6.49 9.56 -4.24
N ASP A 240 -6.24 9.85 -2.97
CA ASP A 240 -5.46 8.96 -2.11
C ASP A 240 -6.27 7.74 -1.69
N ALA A 241 -7.59 7.89 -1.51
CA ALA A 241 -8.46 6.77 -1.17
C ALA A 241 -8.54 5.73 -2.28
N PHE A 242 -8.49 6.15 -3.55
CA PHE A 242 -8.39 5.21 -4.67
C PHE A 242 -7.13 4.35 -4.63
N LYS A 243 -6.01 4.86 -4.10
CA LYS A 243 -4.77 4.07 -3.93
C LYS A 243 -4.93 2.95 -2.90
N SER A 244 -5.81 3.15 -1.93
CA SER A 244 -6.11 2.11 -0.92
C SER A 244 -6.92 0.95 -1.46
N ARG A 245 -7.60 1.14 -2.60
CA ARG A 245 -8.53 0.16 -3.19
C ARG A 245 -9.65 -0.30 -2.23
N ASN A 246 -9.90 0.45 -1.17
CA ASN A 246 -10.96 0.19 -0.21
C ASN A 246 -12.24 0.93 -0.63
N SER A 247 -13.21 0.19 -1.17
CA SER A 247 -14.47 0.75 -1.67
C SER A 247 -15.33 1.38 -0.56
N ASP A 248 -15.29 0.84 0.66
CA ASP A 248 -15.99 1.39 1.82
C ASP A 248 -15.41 2.75 2.20
N LEU A 249 -14.08 2.89 2.19
CA LEU A 249 -13.43 4.17 2.44
C LEU A 249 -13.77 5.20 1.35
N ILE A 250 -13.69 4.80 0.08
CA ILE A 250 -14.01 5.68 -1.06
C ILE A 250 -15.46 6.18 -0.94
N THR A 251 -16.40 5.27 -0.69
CA THR A 251 -17.82 5.61 -0.53
C THR A 251 -18.03 6.52 0.69
N TRP A 252 -17.41 6.20 1.83
CA TRP A 252 -17.49 7.03 3.02
C TRP A 252 -16.98 8.45 2.80
N LEU A 253 -15.87 8.64 2.08
CA LEU A 253 -15.35 9.98 1.77
C LEU A 253 -16.27 10.78 0.84
N LEU A 254 -16.90 10.11 -0.12
CA LEU A 254 -17.87 10.73 -1.03
C LEU A 254 -19.11 11.22 -0.29
N GLU A 255 -19.57 10.46 0.71
CA GLU A 255 -20.76 10.78 1.51
C GLU A 255 -20.51 11.88 2.56
N ASN A 256 -19.31 11.95 3.14
CA ASN A 256 -19.05 12.76 4.34
C ASN A 256 -18.19 14.01 4.10
N TYR A 257 -17.49 14.12 2.98
CA TYR A 257 -16.51 15.21 2.75
C TYR A 257 -16.62 15.85 1.37
N GLN A 258 -16.23 17.13 1.29
CA GLN A 258 -16.22 17.85 0.02
C GLN A 258 -14.99 17.47 -0.79
N GLN A 259 -15.22 16.90 -1.98
CA GLN A 259 -14.14 16.54 -2.89
C GLN A 259 -13.98 17.62 -3.96
N LYS A 260 -12.74 18.00 -4.27
CA LYS A 260 -12.43 18.95 -5.34
C LYS A 260 -11.46 18.34 -6.32
N ARG A 261 -11.57 18.76 -7.58
CA ARG A 261 -10.57 18.40 -8.58
C ARG A 261 -9.30 19.18 -8.28
N LEU A 262 -8.23 18.48 -7.93
CA LEU A 262 -6.91 19.07 -7.84
C LEU A 262 -6.39 19.26 -9.28
N ILE A 263 -6.44 20.48 -9.79
CA ILE A 263 -5.75 20.82 -11.03
C ILE A 263 -4.26 20.86 -10.69
N GLU A 264 -3.45 20.05 -11.36
CA GLU A 264 -1.99 19.99 -11.22
C GLU A 264 -1.32 21.29 -11.70
N SER A 265 -1.60 22.42 -11.06
CA SER A 265 -0.80 23.63 -11.18
C SER A 265 0.14 23.69 -9.98
N GLY A 266 1.26 22.98 -10.07
CA GLY A 266 2.45 23.09 -9.21
C GLY A 266 2.20 23.26 -7.71
N TYR A 267 2.20 22.15 -6.96
CA TYR A 267 2.44 22.08 -5.51
C TYR A 267 2.03 23.31 -4.68
N GLN A 268 0.72 23.53 -4.55
CA GLN A 268 0.17 24.17 -3.36
C GLN A 268 -0.96 23.29 -2.84
N ILE A 269 -0.58 22.33 -2.01
CA ILE A 269 -1.55 21.57 -1.22
C ILE A 269 -2.18 22.58 -0.25
N LEU A 270 -3.49 22.82 -0.41
CA LEU A 270 -4.25 23.64 0.51
C LEU A 270 -4.24 22.97 1.88
N ASN A 271 -3.54 23.61 2.81
CA ASN A 271 -3.44 23.19 4.19
C ASN A 271 -4.84 23.18 4.84
N PRO A 272 -5.38 22.02 5.26
CA PRO A 272 -6.74 21.93 5.82
C PRO A 272 -6.89 22.63 7.18
N PHE A 273 -5.79 23.09 7.78
CA PHE A 273 -5.78 23.79 9.06
C PHE A 273 -6.05 25.31 8.96
N TYR A 274 -6.25 25.85 7.76
CA TYR A 274 -6.62 27.26 7.56
C TYR A 274 -8.03 27.40 6.98
N SER A 275 -9.04 27.06 7.78
CA SER A 275 -10.38 27.66 7.63
C SER A 275 -10.93 28.01 9.02
N VAL A 276 -10.82 29.29 9.37
CA VAL A 276 -11.57 29.93 10.47
C VAL A 276 -12.80 30.59 9.85
#